data_AF-A0A0C3CTR1-F1
#
_entry.id   AF-A0A0C3CTR1-F1
#
_cell.length_a   1.000
_cell.length_b   1.000
_cell.length_c   1.000
_cell.angle_alpha   90.00
_cell.angle_beta   90.00
_cell.angle_gamma   90.00
#
_symmetry.space_group_name_H-M   'P 1'
#
loop_
_entity.id
_entity.type
_entity.pdbx_description
1 polymer ?
#
loop_
_entity_poly.entity_id
_entity_poly.type
_entity_poly.pdbx_seq_one_letter_code
_entity_poly.pdbx_strand_id
1 'polypeptide(L)'
;MADDLYELEYLSLVNMIAQEIGDRVGNMDKVVAKFIIMLHDQSNNSLSDFKAKLEKSSASFPDSLIESVDGLILNMHPKYKKEAE
;
A
#
# COMPACT_ATOMS: atom_id res chain seq x y z
N MET A 1 -7.72 16.93 15.36
CA MET A 1 -7.86 17.62 14.05
C MET A 1 -6.75 17.22 13.08
N ALA A 2 -5.47 17.47 13.38
CA ALA A 2 -4.38 17.03 12.49
C ALA A 2 -4.18 15.51 12.47
N ASP A 3 -4.41 14.86 13.63
CA ASP A 3 -4.37 13.39 13.78
C ASP A 3 -5.57 12.72 13.09
N ASP A 4 -6.78 13.23 13.32
CA ASP A 4 -7.99 12.75 12.63
C ASP A 4 -7.86 12.82 11.08
N LEU A 5 -7.31 13.90 10.56
CA LEU A 5 -7.10 14.03 9.10
C LEU A 5 -6.09 12.99 8.59
N TYR A 6 -5.01 12.76 9.33
CA TYR A 6 -4.02 11.74 8.99
C TYR A 6 -4.64 10.35 8.97
N GLU A 7 -5.42 10.00 10.00
CA GLU A 7 -6.11 8.71 10.07
C GLU A 7 -7.10 8.53 8.92
N LEU A 8 -7.84 9.57 8.54
CA LEU A 8 -8.76 9.52 7.40
C LEU A 8 -8.04 9.32 6.06
N GLU A 9 -6.93 10.02 5.83
CA GLU A 9 -6.11 9.83 4.62
C GLU A 9 -5.52 8.41 4.56
N TYR A 10 -5.03 7.90 5.69
CA TYR A 10 -4.53 6.53 5.79
C TYR A 10 -5.63 5.48 5.56
N LEU A 11 -6.82 5.67 6.14
CA LEU A 11 -7.98 4.80 5.93
C LEU A 11 -8.43 4.79 4.47
N SER A 12 -8.38 5.94 3.78
CA SER A 12 -8.66 6.05 2.35
C SER A 12 -7.70 5.20 1.53
N LEU A 13 -6.40 5.31 1.79
CA LEU A 13 -5.37 4.49 1.16
C LEU A 13 -5.59 2.99 1.40
N VAL A 14 -5.81 2.59 2.66
CA VAL A 14 -6.10 1.19 3.01
C VAL A 14 -7.31 0.67 2.25
N ASN A 15 -8.37 1.48 2.12
CA ASN A 15 -9.55 1.07 1.39
C ASN A 15 -9.27 0.89 -0.10
N MET A 16 -8.59 1.85 -0.74
CA MET A 16 -8.22 1.76 -2.16
C MET A 16 -7.35 0.54 -2.48
N ILE A 17 -6.32 0.28 -1.67
CA ILE A 17 -5.47 -0.91 -1.86
C ILE A 17 -6.30 -2.20 -1.69
N ALA A 18 -7.20 -2.25 -0.70
CA ALA A 18 -8.06 -3.41 -0.53
C ALA A 18 -9.00 -3.62 -1.74
N GLN A 19 -9.46 -2.56 -2.41
CA GLN A 19 -10.24 -2.68 -3.64
C GLN A 19 -9.38 -3.21 -4.80
N GLU A 20 -8.20 -2.62 -5.02
CA GLU A 20 -7.29 -3.02 -6.11
C GLU A 20 -6.86 -4.50 -5.98
N ILE A 21 -6.64 -4.98 -4.75
CA ILE A 21 -6.40 -6.39 -4.46
C ILE A 21 -7.66 -7.22 -4.74
N GLY A 22 -8.83 -6.76 -4.29
CA GLY A 22 -10.10 -7.43 -4.51
C GLY A 22 -10.43 -7.62 -5.99
N ASP A 23 -10.16 -6.61 -6.81
CA ASP A 23 -10.44 -6.62 -8.24
C ASP A 23 -9.55 -7.62 -9.02
N ARG A 24 -8.37 -7.96 -8.47
CA ARG A 24 -7.42 -8.89 -9.11
C ARG A 24 -7.37 -10.28 -8.49
N VAL A 25 -7.63 -10.40 -7.19
CA VAL A 25 -7.46 -11.64 -6.39
C VAL A 25 -8.80 -12.14 -5.82
N GLY A 26 -9.88 -11.37 -5.98
CA GLY A 26 -11.24 -11.79 -5.64
C GLY A 26 -11.62 -11.62 -4.17
N ASN A 27 -10.80 -10.94 -3.35
CA ASN A 27 -11.14 -10.64 -1.96
C ASN A 27 -10.61 -9.27 -1.52
N MET A 28 -11.49 -8.44 -0.97
CA MET A 28 -11.14 -7.15 -0.38
C MET A 28 -10.79 -7.34 1.10
N ASP A 29 -9.50 -7.37 1.43
CA ASP A 29 -9.03 -7.56 2.81
C ASP A 29 -8.21 -6.35 3.30
N LYS A 30 -8.77 -5.62 4.27
CA LYS A 30 -8.13 -4.43 4.86
C LYS A 30 -6.93 -4.78 5.75
N VAL A 31 -6.88 -5.98 6.32
CA VAL A 31 -5.73 -6.45 7.10
C VAL A 31 -4.56 -6.73 6.16
N VAL A 32 -4.83 -7.39 5.03
CA VAL A 32 -3.83 -7.60 3.96
C VAL A 32 -3.34 -6.27 3.39
N ALA A 33 -4.25 -5.32 3.12
CA ALA A 33 -3.88 -3.99 2.65
C ALA A 33 -2.96 -3.24 3.63
N LYS A 34 -3.29 -3.25 4.94
CA LYS A 34 -2.42 -2.65 5.98
C LYS A 34 -1.05 -3.32 6.06
N PHE A 35 -1.01 -4.65 5.93
CA PHE A 35 0.24 -5.40 5.91
C PHE A 35 1.11 -5.04 4.71
N ILE A 36 0.52 -4.89 3.53
CA ILE A 36 1.24 -4.47 2.31
C ILE A 36 1.80 -3.05 2.46
N ILE A 37 1.04 -2.11 3.01
CA ILE A 37 1.55 -0.74 3.30
C ILE A 37 2.75 -0.81 4.26
N MET A 38 2.66 -1.64 5.31
CA MET A 38 3.77 -1.85 6.24
C MET A 38 5.01 -2.42 5.54
N LEU A 39 4.86 -3.40 4.64
CA LEU A 39 5.97 -3.94 3.87
C LEU A 39 6.62 -2.88 2.99
N HIS A 40 5.82 -2.06 2.30
CA HIS A 40 6.31 -0.95 1.50
C HIS A 40 7.09 0.07 2.35
N ASP A 41 6.60 0.44 3.53
CA ASP A 41 7.29 1.37 4.44
C ASP A 41 8.70 0.88 4.80
N GLN A 42 8.85 -0.44 4.97
CA GLN A 42 10.14 -1.06 5.25
C GLN A 42 11.04 -1.23 4.01
N SER A 43 10.56 -0.90 2.81
CA SER A 43 11.27 -1.05 1.54
C SER A 43 11.97 0.22 1.07
N ASN A 44 12.00 1.27 1.90
CA ASN A 44 12.70 2.53 1.62
C ASN A 44 12.33 3.12 0.24
N ASN A 45 11.05 3.02 -0.15
CA ASN A 45 10.52 3.48 -1.45
C ASN A 45 11.18 2.80 -2.67
N SER A 46 11.71 1.59 -2.51
CA SER A 46 12.25 0.79 -3.61
C SER A 46 11.25 -0.29 -4.02
N LEU A 47 10.71 -0.18 -5.24
CA LEU A 47 9.83 -1.19 -5.83
C LEU A 47 10.48 -2.59 -5.85
N SER A 48 11.80 -2.66 -6.08
CA SER A 48 12.53 -3.93 -6.09
C SER A 48 12.56 -4.59 -4.71
N ASP A 49 12.83 -3.81 -3.66
CA ASP A 49 12.82 -4.31 -2.28
C ASP A 49 11.40 -4.67 -1.83
N PHE A 50 10.41 -3.86 -2.25
CA PHE A 50 9.00 -4.11 -1.97
C PHE A 50 8.52 -5.44 -2.58
N LYS A 51 8.83 -5.67 -3.87
CA LYS A 51 8.60 -6.96 -4.54
C LYS A 51 9.28 -8.10 -3.78
N ALA A 52 10.54 -7.95 -3.41
CA ALA A 52 11.28 -8.99 -2.69
C ALA A 52 10.68 -9.32 -1.31
N LYS A 53 10.09 -8.34 -0.60
CA LYS A 53 9.40 -8.57 0.68
C LYS A 53 8.04 -9.26 0.51
N LEU A 54 7.29 -8.91 -0.53
CA LEU A 54 6.02 -9.57 -0.85
C LEU A 54 6.24 -11.05 -1.18
N GLU A 55 7.22 -11.34 -2.02
CA GLU A 55 7.59 -12.72 -2.39
C GLU A 55 8.01 -13.55 -1.16
N LYS A 56 8.74 -12.96 -0.21
CA LYS A 56 9.11 -13.60 1.06
C LYS A 56 7.90 -13.89 1.97
N SER A 57 6.82 -13.14 1.80
CA SER A 57 5.60 -13.26 2.62
C SER A 57 4.66 -14.36 2.14
N SER A 58 5.09 -15.20 1.19
CA SER A 58 4.27 -16.24 0.52
C SER A 58 3.04 -15.68 -0.21
N ALA A 59 3.00 -14.38 -0.47
CA ALA A 59 1.96 -13.73 -1.24
C ALA A 59 2.44 -13.58 -2.69
N SER A 60 1.85 -14.36 -3.61
CA SER A 60 2.13 -14.22 -5.04
C SER A 60 1.10 -13.28 -5.64
N PHE A 61 1.49 -12.01 -5.81
CA PHE A 61 0.71 -11.01 -6.50
C PHE A 61 1.28 -10.78 -7.91
N PRO A 62 0.44 -10.52 -8.94
CA PRO A 62 0.95 -10.19 -10.25
C PRO A 62 1.72 -8.87 -10.20
N ASP A 63 2.82 -8.74 -10.96
CA ASP A 63 3.66 -7.53 -10.99
C ASP A 63 2.85 -6.24 -11.21
N SER A 64 1.86 -6.28 -12.11
CA SER A 64 0.98 -5.12 -12.37
C SER A 64 0.17 -4.66 -11.16
N LEU A 65 -0.21 -5.57 -10.25
CA LEU A 65 -0.85 -5.20 -8.98
C LEU A 65 0.16 -4.54 -8.05
N ILE A 66 1.36 -5.10 -7.96
CA ILE A 66 2.43 -4.59 -7.08
C ILE A 66 2.81 -3.16 -7.50
N GLU A 67 2.97 -2.93 -8.80
CA GLU A 67 3.28 -1.61 -9.37
C GLU A 67 2.13 -0.60 -9.15
N SER A 68 0.87 -1.03 -9.30
CA SER A 68 -0.30 -0.20 -9.00
C SER A 68 -0.35 0.22 -7.52
N VAL A 69 -0.14 -0.75 -6.62
CA VAL A 69 -0.15 -0.52 -5.16
C VAL A 69 1.02 0.35 -4.71
N ASP A 70 2.23 0.13 -5.23
CA ASP A 70 3.41 0.97 -4.97
C ASP A 70 3.12 2.44 -5.33
N GLY A 71 2.57 2.69 -6.53
CA GLY A 71 2.15 4.01 -6.96
C GLY A 71 1.07 4.63 -6.07
N LEU A 72 0.06 3.85 -5.65
CA LEU A 72 -0.95 4.34 -4.71
C LEU A 72 -0.33 4.75 -3.37
N ILE A 73 0.58 3.96 -2.83
CA ILE A 73 1.25 4.24 -1.56
C ILE A 73 2.08 5.53 -1.68
N LEU A 74 2.92 5.66 -2.70
CA LEU A 74 3.76 6.85 -2.88
C LEU A 74 2.96 8.14 -3.06
N ASN A 75 1.81 8.08 -3.74
CA ASN A 75 1.00 9.27 -4.03
C ASN A 75 0.01 9.65 -2.91
N MET A 76 -0.49 8.67 -2.15
CA MET A 76 -1.59 8.89 -1.22
C MET A 76 -1.21 8.71 0.25
N HIS A 77 -0.09 8.06 0.56
CA HIS A 77 0.27 7.85 1.96
C HIS A 77 0.62 9.22 2.59
N PRO A 78 -0.04 9.61 3.70
CA PRO A 78 0.13 10.94 4.30
C PRO A 78 1.57 11.23 4.76
N LYS A 79 2.38 10.18 4.98
CA LYS A 79 3.84 10.27 5.17
C LYS A 79 4.56 10.92 3.98
N TYR A 80 4.32 10.45 2.76
CA TYR A 80 5.03 10.92 1.56
C TYR A 80 4.39 12.18 0.97
N LYS A 81 3.06 12.32 1.10
CA LYS A 81 2.33 13.48 0.60
C LYS A 81 2.75 14.78 1.28
N LYS A 82 3.08 14.74 2.57
CA LYS A 82 3.59 15.90 3.33
C LYS A 82 5.05 16.26 3.04
N GLU A 83 5.84 15.35 2.47
CA GLU A 83 7.24 15.65 2.05
C GLU A 83 7.31 16.42 0.72
N ALA A 84 6.19 16.53 0.00
CA ALA A 84 6.11 17.25 -1.29
C ALA A 84 5.63 18.72 -1.18
N GLU A 85 5.29 19.20 0.02
CA GLU A 85 4.86 20.59 0.30
C GLU A 85 5.93 21.41 1.04
#